data_AF-A0AAN2PDL8-F1
#
_entry.id   AF-A0AAN2PDL8-F1
#
_cell.length_a   1.000
_cell.length_b   1.000
_cell.length_c   1.000
_cell.angle_alpha   90.00
_cell.angle_beta   90.00
_cell.angle_gamma   90.00
#
_symmetry.space_group_name_H-M   'P 1'
#
loop_
_entity.id
_entity.type
_entity.pdbx_description
1 polymer ?
#
loop_
_entity_poly.entity_id
_entity_poly.type
_entity_poly.pdbx_seq_one_letter_code
_entity_poly.pdbx_strand_id
1 'polypeptide(L)' 'MGRLVRIVNAKKQKIVNTLISEDVYQPDDRPFLLELPLKNLEEILSLRLKSTFQNPRSKK' A
#
# COMPACT_ATOMS: atom_id res chain seq x y z
N MET A 1 -16.32 17.93 3.98
CA MET A 1 -15.09 17.15 4.25
C MET A 1 -13.87 18.02 3.94
N GLY A 2 -12.95 18.18 4.90
CA GLY A 2 -11.79 19.09 4.78
C GLY A 2 -10.68 18.62 3.82
N ARG A 3 -9.84 19.55 3.36
CA ARG A 3 -8.73 19.30 2.41
C ARG A 3 -7.77 18.20 2.86
N LEU A 4 -7.44 18.17 4.16
CA LEU A 4 -6.55 17.17 4.75
C LEU A 4 -7.11 15.75 4.62
N VAL A 5 -8.40 15.57 4.85
CA VAL A 5 -9.07 14.27 4.73
C VAL A 5 -8.97 13.75 3.30
N ARG A 6 -9.14 14.61 2.29
CA ARG A 6 -8.99 14.23 0.88
C ARG A 6 -7.56 13.79 0.55
N ILE A 7 -6.56 14.49 1.07
CA ILE A 7 -5.14 14.15 0.88
C ILE A 7 -4.83 12.79 1.52
N VAL A 8 -5.25 12.60 2.78
CA VAL A 8 -5.06 11.33 3.50
C VAL A 8 -5.72 10.19 2.74
N ASN A 9 -6.97 10.37 2.29
CA ASN A 9 -7.71 9.32 1.60
C ASN A 9 -7.09 9.00 0.22
N ALA A 10 -6.64 10.01 -0.53
CA ALA A 10 -5.92 9.82 -1.78
C ALA A 10 -4.60 9.05 -1.56
N LYS A 11 -3.88 9.34 -0.46
CA LYS A 11 -2.66 8.63 -0.12
C LYS A 11 -2.92 7.17 0.25
N LYS A 12 -3.97 6.89 1.04
CA LYS A 12 -4.42 5.51 1.33
C LYS A 12 -4.70 4.75 0.05
N GLN A 13 -5.53 5.30 -0.84
CA GLN A 13 -5.89 4.68 -2.12
C GLN A 13 -4.65 4.40 -2.98
N LYS A 14 -3.69 5.33 -3.04
CA LYS A 14 -2.43 5.13 -3.77
C LYS A 14 -1.64 3.94 -3.24
N ILE A 15 -1.47 3.84 -1.91
CA ILE A 15 -0.71 2.74 -1.29
C ILE A 15 -1.42 1.40 -1.55
N VAL A 16 -2.73 1.33 -1.32
CA VAL A 16 -3.51 0.11 -1.53
C VAL A 16 -3.43 -0.36 -2.99
N ASN A 17 -3.55 0.56 -3.95
CA ASN A 17 -3.38 0.22 -5.36
C ASN A 17 -1.98 -0.32 -5.67
N THR A 18 -0.94 0.27 -5.08
CA THR A 18 0.43 -0.25 -5.22
C THR A 18 0.55 -1.67 -4.66
N LEU A 19 0.02 -1.91 -3.45
CA LEU A 19 0.07 -3.22 -2.81
C LEU A 19 -0.66 -4.32 -3.61
N ILE A 20 -1.82 -3.99 -4.19
CA ILE A 20 -2.56 -4.89 -5.08
C ILE A 20 -1.79 -5.11 -6.39
N SER A 21 -1.22 -4.06 -6.98
CA SER A 21 -0.44 -4.16 -8.23
C SER A 21 0.85 -4.96 -8.07
N GLU A 22 1.42 -4.98 -6.87
CA GLU A 22 2.59 -5.80 -6.52
C GLU A 22 2.22 -7.23 -6.10
N ASP A 23 0.95 -7.62 -6.21
CA ASP A 23 0.44 -8.95 -5.85
C ASP A 23 0.64 -9.30 -4.36
N VAL A 24 0.77 -8.28 -3.50
CA VAL A 24 0.96 -8.46 -2.05
C VAL A 24 -0.38 -8.70 -1.35
N TYR A 25 -1.43 -8.07 -1.84
CA TYR A 25 -2.80 -8.19 -1.35
C TYR A 25 -3.76 -8.37 -2.51
N GLN A 26 -4.90 -9.02 -2.25
CA GLN A 26 -5.93 -9.18 -3.24
C GLN A 26 -6.81 -7.93 -3.34
N PRO A 27 -7.45 -7.69 -4.50
CA PRO A 27 -8.42 -6.60 -4.63
C PRO A 27 -9.61 -6.75 -3.68
N ASP A 28 -9.92 -7.97 -3.23
CA ASP A 28 -10.95 -8.24 -2.22
C ASP A 28 -10.55 -7.77 -0.81
N ASP A 29 -9.25 -7.62 -0.53
CA ASP A 29 -8.74 -7.08 0.73
C ASP A 29 -8.81 -5.54 0.79
N ARG A 30 -9.15 -4.90 -0.33
CA ARG A 30 -9.23 -3.44 -0.45
C ARG A 30 -10.10 -2.76 0.62
N PRO A 31 -11.32 -3.20 0.93
CA PRO A 31 -12.12 -2.62 2.03
C PRO A 31 -11.36 -2.66 3.37
N PHE A 32 -10.79 -3.81 3.73
CA PHE A 32 -10.00 -3.95 4.96
C PHE A 32 -8.80 -3.00 4.98
N LEU A 33 -8.04 -2.92 3.89
CA LEU A 33 -6.88 -2.04 3.79
C LEU A 33 -7.24 -0.55 3.88
N LEU A 34 -8.40 -0.15 3.39
CA LEU A 34 -8.85 1.25 3.46
C LEU A 34 -9.31 1.67 4.85
N GLU A 35 -9.80 0.71 5.66
CA GLU A 35 -10.12 0.93 7.08
C GLU A 35 -8.87 1.15 7.93
N LEU A 36 -7.74 0.54 7.56
CA LEU A 36 -6.48 0.71 8.29
C LEU A 36 -6.03 2.17 8.36
N PRO A 37 -5.41 2.60 9.47
CA PRO A 37 -4.76 3.92 9.57
C PRO A 37 -3.71 4.10 8.46
N LEU A 38 -3.56 5.34 7.98
CA LEU A 38 -2.58 5.66 6.93
C LEU A 38 -1.16 5.21 7.32
N LYS A 39 -0.79 5.37 8.59
CA LYS A 39 0.51 4.97 9.11
C LYS A 39 0.80 3.47 8.90
N ASN A 40 -0.20 2.62 9.13
CA ASN A 40 -0.05 1.18 8.94
C ASN A 40 0.18 0.84 7.47
N LEU A 41 -0.56 1.49 6.56
CA LEU A 41 -0.35 1.32 5.12
C LEU A 41 1.04 1.78 4.68
N GLU A 42 1.53 2.91 5.20
CA GLU A 42 2.88 3.41 4.92
C GLU A 42 3.96 2.46 5.43
N GLU A 43 3.75 1.83 6.58
CA GLU A 43 4.67 0.86 7.16
C GLU A 43 4.73 -0.42 6.33
N ILE A 44 3.58 -0.97 5.92
CA ILE A 44 3.51 -2.13 5.00
C ILE A 44 4.24 -1.82 3.69
N LEU A 45 3.99 -0.65 3.08
CA LEU A 45 4.69 -0.23 1.87
C LEU A 45 6.20 -0.09 2.08
N SER A 46 6.62 0.47 3.21
CA SER A 46 8.04 0.67 3.54
C SER A 46 8.77 -0.66 3.75
N LEU A 47 8.13 -1.61 4.43
CA LEU A 47 8.62 -2.99 4.58
C LEU A 47 8.76 -3.66 3.22
N ARG A 48 7.79 -3.46 2.33
CA ARG A 48 7.83 -4.01 0.98
C ARG A 48 8.93 -3.42 0.11
N LEU A 49 9.16 -2.11 0.18
CA LEU A 49 10.27 -1.46 -0.51
C LEU A 49 11.60 -2.03 0.00
N LYS A 50 11.80 -2.13 1.32
CA LYS A 50 13.00 -2.77 1.89
C LYS A 50 13.17 -4.22 1.44
N SER A 51 12.09 -4.98 1.34
CA SER A 51 12.12 -6.36 0.84
C SER A 51 12.45 -6.44 -0.65
N THR A 52 11.95 -5.51 -1.47
CA THR A 52 12.25 -5.42 -2.91
C THR A 52 13.73 -5.06 -3.17
N PHE A 53 14.33 -4.24 -2.32
CA PHE A 53 15.78 -3.96 -2.37
C PHE A 53 16.67 -5.15 -1.97
N GLN A 54 16.11 -6.19 -1.35
CA GLN A 54 16.84 -7.41 -0.95
C GLN A 54 16.61 -8.59 -1.91
N ASN A 55 15.67 -8.48 -2.84
CA ASN A 55 15.40 -9.54 -3.80
C ASN A 55 15.74 -9.05 -5.20
N PRO A 56 17.00 -9.23 -5.69
CA PRO A 56 17.23 -9.18 -7.11
C PRO A 56 16.33 -10.27 -7.70
N ARG A 57 15.29 -9.83 -8.40
CA ARG A 57 14.39 -10.68 -9.15
C ARG A 57 15.26 -11.53 -10.07
N SER A 58 15.55 -12.75 -9.62
CA SER A 58 16.13 -13.83 -10.39
C SER A 58 15.09 -14.17 -11.45
N LYS A 59 15.05 -13.36 -12.51
CA LYS A 59 14.35 -13.70 -13.74
C LYS A 59 15.29 -14.61 -14.51
N LYS A 60 14.93 -15.90 -14.45
CA LYS A 60 15.34 -16.97 -15.35
C LYS A 60 15.02 -16.61 -16.80
#